data_AF-A0A971AAW5-F1
#
_entry.id   AF-A0A971AAW5-F1
#
_cell.length_a   1.000
_cell.length_b   1.000
_cell.length_c   1.000
_cell.angle_alpha   90.00
_cell.angle_beta   90.00
_cell.angle_gamma   90.00
#
_symmetry.space_group_name_H-M   'P 1'
#
loop_
_entity.id
_entity.type
_entity.pdbx_description
1 polymer ?
#
loop_
_entity_poly.entity_id
_entity_poly.type
_entity_poly.pdbx_seq_one_letter_code
_entity_poly.pdbx_strand_id
1 'polypeptide(L)' 'MRVWTTVGAVLLLSTSTVLAGPALTLVREGQPAATIVIAADPPKAVLFAACELQWFVQKMTGALLPIVQDDQPVAG' A
#
# COMPACT_ATOMS: atom_id res chain seq x y z
N MET A 1 -32.76 -18.75 52.69
CA MET A 1 -32.98 -17.64 51.73
C MET A 1 -31.65 -17.20 51.17
N ARG A 2 -31.48 -17.29 49.85
CA ARG A 2 -30.23 -16.99 49.10
C ARG A 2 -30.56 -15.87 48.11
N VAL A 3 -29.89 -14.72 48.21
CA VAL A 3 -29.85 -13.72 47.12
C VAL A 3 -28.38 -13.55 46.76
N TRP A 4 -28.06 -13.98 45.54
CA TRP A 4 -26.70 -14.18 45.04
C TRP A 4 -26.12 -12.89 44.49
N THR A 5 -24.84 -12.68 44.79
CA THR A 5 -23.94 -11.68 44.20
C THR A 5 -23.83 -11.84 42.69
N THR A 6 -24.28 -10.86 41.91
CA THR A 6 -23.93 -10.71 40.50
C THR A 6 -23.14 -9.41 40.31
N VAL A 7 -21.85 -9.45 40.68
CA VAL A 7 -20.86 -8.49 40.18
C VAL A 7 -20.66 -8.81 38.69
N GLY A 8 -21.45 -8.16 37.84
CA GLY A 8 -21.33 -8.26 36.39
C GLY A 8 -20.04 -7.58 35.96
N ALA A 9 -19.03 -8.38 35.59
CA ALA A 9 -17.82 -7.91 34.96
C ALA A 9 -18.17 -7.25 33.62
N VAL A 10 -18.17 -5.91 33.58
CA VAL A 10 -18.28 -5.14 32.34
C VAL A 10 -16.93 -5.25 31.63
N LEU A 11 -16.87 -6.21 30.70
CA LEU A 11 -15.71 -6.41 29.82
C LEU A 11 -15.69 -5.26 28.79
N LEU A 12 -14.92 -4.20 29.08
CA LEU A 12 -14.64 -3.10 28.16
C LEU A 12 -13.84 -3.65 26.96
N LEU A 13 -14.55 -4.08 25.92
CA LEU A 13 -13.98 -4.43 24.63
C LEU A 13 -13.55 -3.14 23.93
N SER A 14 -12.30 -2.73 24.12
CA SER A 14 -11.69 -1.63 23.38
C SER A 14 -11.51 -2.07 21.91
N THR A 15 -12.46 -1.69 21.07
CA THR A 15 -12.37 -1.81 19.61
C THR A 15 -11.39 -0.75 19.09
N SER A 16 -10.13 -1.14 18.93
CA SER A 16 -9.14 -0.33 18.22
C SER A 16 -9.60 -0.19 16.77
N THR A 17 -10.13 0.98 16.42
CA THR A 17 -10.45 1.33 15.04
C THR A 17 -9.13 1.56 14.31
N VAL A 18 -8.78 0.66 13.40
CA VAL A 18 -7.65 0.88 12.49
C VAL A 18 -8.10 1.90 11.45
N LEU A 19 -7.52 3.10 11.49
CA LEU A 19 -7.72 4.09 10.43
C LEU A 19 -6.99 3.57 9.18
N ALA A 20 -7.74 3.02 8.23
CA ALA A 20 -7.18 2.68 6.92
C ALA A 20 -6.91 3.99 6.15
N GLY A 21 -5.67 4.14 5.66
CA GLY A 21 -5.34 5.23 4.74
C GLY A 21 -6.11 5.11 3.42
N PRO A 22 -6.07 6.16 2.57
CA PRO A 22 -6.65 6.09 1.24
C PRO A 22 -6.03 4.92 0.45
N ALA A 23 -6.87 4.17 -0.27
CA ALA A 23 -6.41 3.04 -1.07
C ALA A 23 -5.55 3.53 -2.25
N LEU A 24 -4.34 2.99 -2.38
CA LEU A 24 -3.48 3.22 -3.53
C LEU A 24 -3.85 2.26 -4.65
N THR A 25 -4.27 2.80 -5.80
CA THR A 25 -4.50 2.00 -7.01
C THR A 25 -3.23 2.00 -7.85
N LEU A 26 -2.62 0.84 -8.04
CA LEU A 26 -1.44 0.73 -8.92
C LEU A 26 -1.83 0.58 -10.39
N VAL A 27 -2.88 -0.21 -10.65
CA VAL A 27 -3.37 -0.51 -12.00
C VAL A 27 -4.90 -0.49 -11.95
N ARG A 28 -5.51 0.14 -12.95
CA ARG A 28 -6.97 0.19 -13.13
C ARG A 28 -7.28 -0.33 -14.52
N GLU A 29 -8.10 -1.39 -14.60
CA GLU A 29 -8.55 -1.97 -15.88
C GLU A 29 -7.41 -2.35 -16.83
N GLY A 30 -6.29 -2.86 -16.27
CA GLY A 30 -5.11 -3.24 -17.04
C GLY A 30 -4.25 -2.07 -17.51
N GLN A 31 -4.56 -0.85 -17.09
CA GLN A 31 -3.77 0.36 -17.38
C GLN A 31 -3.03 0.84 -16.13
N PRO A 32 -1.78 1.33 -16.25
CA PRO A 32 -1.07 1.98 -15.17
C PRO A 32 -1.89 3.13 -14.57
N ALA A 33 -2.03 3.16 -13.25
CA ALA A 33 -2.69 4.23 -12.49
C ALA A 33 -1.75 4.84 -11.44
N ALA A 34 -0.45 4.54 -11.56
CA ALA A 34 0.61 4.99 -10.67
C ALA A 34 1.94 4.98 -11.41
N THR A 35 2.88 5.77 -10.90
CA THR A 35 4.27 5.85 -11.39
C THR A 35 5.24 5.47 -10.27
N ILE A 36 6.28 4.71 -10.60
CA ILE A 36 7.42 4.45 -9.71
C ILE A 36 8.39 5.62 -9.85
N VAL A 37 8.63 6.36 -8.78
CA VAL A 37 9.55 7.50 -8.78
C VAL A 37 10.86 7.10 -8.11
N ILE A 38 11.98 7.40 -8.76
CA ILE A 38 13.34 7.24 -8.22
C ILE A 38 14.09 8.58 -8.27
N ALA A 39 15.15 8.74 -7.49
CA ALA A 39 15.98 9.94 -7.55
C ALA A 39 16.63 10.10 -8.94
N ALA A 40 16.94 11.34 -9.34
CA ALA A 40 17.65 11.64 -10.58
C ALA A 40 18.99 10.85 -10.74
N ASP A 41 19.76 10.67 -9.66
CA ASP A 41 20.99 9.85 -9.65
C ASP A 41 20.90 8.73 -8.60
N PRO A 42 20.19 7.63 -8.88
CA PRO A 42 19.95 6.57 -7.92
C PRO A 42 21.14 5.59 -7.88
N PRO A 43 21.51 5.06 -6.69
CA PRO A 43 22.42 3.93 -6.62
C PRO A 43 21.90 2.73 -7.44
N LYS A 44 22.79 1.92 -8.00
CA LYS A 44 22.41 0.75 -8.83
C LYS A 44 21.42 -0.20 -8.14
N ALA A 45 21.51 -0.34 -6.82
CA ALA A 45 20.58 -1.16 -6.04
C ALA A 45 19.14 -0.60 -6.05
N VAL A 46 18.97 0.73 -6.06
CA VAL A 46 17.66 1.39 -6.14
C VAL A 46 17.06 1.20 -7.53
N LEU A 47 17.87 1.36 -8.58
CA LEU A 47 17.42 1.10 -9.95
C LEU A 47 16.99 -0.36 -10.13
N PHE A 48 17.77 -1.30 -9.60
CA PHE A 48 17.42 -2.73 -9.62
C PHE A 48 16.10 -2.99 -8.89
N ALA A 49 15.91 -2.46 -7.69
CA ALA A 49 14.68 -2.62 -6.92
C ALA A 49 13.46 -2.03 -7.65
N ALA A 50 13.60 -0.88 -8.30
CA ALA A 50 12.53 -0.27 -9.11
C ALA A 50 12.14 -1.17 -10.29
N CYS A 51 13.11 -1.73 -11.00
CA CYS A 51 12.88 -2.67 -12.09
C CYS A 51 12.21 -3.98 -11.59
N GLU A 52 12.64 -4.53 -10.45
CA GLU A 52 12.01 -5.71 -9.87
C GLU A 52 10.54 -5.45 -9.49
N LEU A 53 10.27 -4.32 -8.82
CA LEU A 53 8.91 -3.95 -8.48
C LEU A 53 8.02 -3.79 -9.73
N GLN A 54 8.50 -3.06 -10.74
CA GLN A 54 7.80 -2.91 -12.02
C GLN A 54 7.51 -4.26 -12.67
N TRP A 55 8.51 -5.14 -12.70
CA TRP A 55 8.38 -6.49 -13.27
C TRP A 55 7.30 -7.28 -12.55
N PHE A 56 7.31 -7.33 -11.22
CA PHE A 56 6.29 -8.07 -10.47
C PHE A 56 4.88 -7.48 -10.62
N VAL A 57 4.74 -6.15 -10.65
CA VAL A 57 3.44 -5.51 -10.94
C VAL A 57 2.94 -5.88 -12.33
N GLN A 58 3.82 -5.87 -13.34
CA GLN A 58 3.46 -6.31 -14.69
C GLN A 58 3.07 -7.79 -14.71
N LYS A 59 3.79 -8.66 -14.00
CA LYS A 59 3.43 -10.09 -13.88
C LYS A 59 2.08 -10.31 -13.23
N MET A 60 1.72 -9.49 -12.24
CA MET A 60 0.43 -9.59 -11.52
C MET A 60 -0.75 -9.03 -12.33
N THR A 61 -0.52 -7.99 -13.13
CA THR A 61 -1.62 -7.18 -13.67
C THR A 61 -1.65 -7.05 -15.19
N GLY A 62 -0.56 -7.39 -15.87
CA GLY A 62 -0.35 -7.13 -17.30
C GLY A 62 0.07 -5.69 -17.64
N ALA A 63 -0.05 -4.74 -16.71
CA ALA A 63 0.30 -3.33 -16.92
C ALA A 63 1.76 -3.04 -16.55
N LEU A 64 2.45 -2.28 -17.39
CA LEU A 64 3.80 -1.79 -17.12
C LEU A 64 3.73 -0.39 -16.49
N LEU A 65 4.00 -0.28 -15.19
CA LEU A 65 4.07 1.03 -14.53
C LEU A 65 5.28 1.82 -15.04
N PRO A 66 5.18 3.13 -15.31
CA PRO A 66 6.35 3.93 -15.64
C PRO A 66 7.32 4.03 -14.46
N ILE A 67 8.62 4.08 -14.76
CA ILE A 67 9.67 4.47 -13.81
C ILE A 67 10.18 5.84 -14.27
N VAL A 68 10.12 6.85 -13.40
CA VAL A 68 10.57 8.22 -13.70
C VAL A 68 11.52 8.74 -12.63
N GLN A 69 12.36 9.69 -13.01
CA GLN A 69 13.16 10.45 -12.06
C GLN A 69 12.28 11.50 -11.36
N ASP A 70 12.65 11.90 -10.15
CA ASP A 70 11.90 12.84 -9.30
C ASP A 70 11.86 14.28 -9.83
N ASP A 71 12.68 14.59 -10.83
CA ASP A 71 12.67 15.84 -11.59
C ASP A 71 11.82 15.78 -12.87
N GLN A 72 11.22 14.63 -13.18
CA GLN A 72 10.36 14.43 -14.36
C GLN A 72 8.88 14.38 -13.97
N PRO A 73 7.98 14.77 -14.90
CA PRO A 73 6.54 14.63 -14.68
C PRO A 73 6.14 13.14 -14.54
N VAL A 74 5.23 12.87 -13.61
CA VAL A 74 4.62 11.54 -13.43
C VAL A 74 3.48 11.31 -14.44
N ALA A 75 3.29 10.06 -14.85
CA ALA A 75 2.20 9.65 -15.73
C ALA A 75 1.58 8.36 -15.16
N GLY A 76 0.38 8.48 -14.60
CA GLY A 76 -0.31 7.40 -13.90
C GLY A 76 -1.37 7.95 -12.96
#